data_AF-A0A5E4G169-F1
#
_entry.id   AF-A0A5E4G169-F1
#
_cell.length_a   1.000
_cell.length_b   1.000
_cell.length_c   1.000
_cell.angle_alpha   90.00
_cell.angle_beta   90.00
_cell.angle_gamma   90.00
#
_symmetry.space_group_name_H-M   'P 1'
#
loop_
_entity.id
_entity.type
_entity.pdbx_description
1 polymer ?
#
loop_
_entity_poly.entity_id
_entity_poly.type
_entity_poly.pdbx_seq_one_letter_code
_entity_poly.pdbx_strand_id
1 'polypeptide(L)' 'MAKVMKSYKESYDKNKELKVMMMETSKIETPARRAKVKEKQKEIMAKQASRCLNFDDDDDVCHPKPPSDDS' A
#
# COMPACT_ATOMS: atom_id res chain seq x y z
N MET A 1 19.60 10.95 16.16
CA MET A 1 18.43 11.86 16.18
C MET A 1 17.66 11.93 14.85
N ALA A 2 18.32 12.21 13.71
CA ALA A 2 17.63 12.40 12.41
C ALA A 2 16.79 11.19 11.93
N LYS A 3 17.29 9.96 12.11
CA LYS A 3 16.55 8.72 11.77
C LYS A 3 15.25 8.57 12.57
N VAL A 4 15.26 8.98 13.85
CA VAL A 4 14.08 8.92 14.74
C VAL A 4 13.05 9.95 14.30
N MET A 5 13.46 11.17 13.95
CA MET A 5 12.56 12.20 13.43
C MET A 5 11.92 11.80 12.08
N LYS A 6 12.70 11.17 11.19
CA LYS A 6 12.18 10.64 9.92
C LYS A 6 11.10 9.58 10.15
N SER A 7 11.38 8.61 11.03
CA SER A 7 10.42 7.56 11.40
C SER A 7 9.14 8.11 12.04
N TYR A 8 9.27 9.11 12.93
CA TYR A 8 8.12 9.75 13.55
C TYR A 8 7.22 10.45 12.53
N LYS A 9 7.83 11.18 11.58
CA LYS A 9 7.11 11.84 10.49
C LYS A 9 6.37 10.83 9.60
N GLU A 10 7.04 9.74 9.22
CA GLU A 10 6.42 8.68 8.42
C GLU A 10 5.25 7.99 9.15
N SER A 11 5.38 7.76 10.46
CA SER A 11 4.30 7.20 11.29
C SER A 11 3.11 8.15 11.39
N TYR A 12 3.38 9.44 11.59
CA TYR A 12 2.34 10.47 11.66
C TYR A 12 1.58 10.62 10.33
N ASP A 13 2.28 10.59 9.21
CA ASP A 13 1.67 10.67 7.88
C ASP A 13 0.82 9.42 7.59
N LYS A 14 1.30 8.22 7.94
CA LYS A 14 0.49 6.98 7.85
C LYS A 14 -0.78 7.03 8.69
N ASN A 15 -0.71 7.59 9.91
CA ASN A 15 -1.88 7.73 10.78
C ASN A 15 -2.92 8.70 10.17
N LYS A 16 -2.47 9.79 9.55
CA LYS A 16 -3.37 10.69 8.81
C LYS A 16 -4.07 10.00 7.65
N GLU A 17 -3.34 9.22 6.86
CA GLU A 17 -3.92 8.46 5.75
C GLU A 17 -4.92 7.42 6.25
N LEU A 18 -4.61 6.71 7.35
CA LEU A 18 -5.51 5.73 7.97
C LEU A 18 -6.84 6.37 8.41
N LYS A 19 -6.79 7.56 9.03
CA LYS A 19 -8.01 8.30 9.41
C LYS A 19 -8.90 8.65 8.22
N VAL A 20 -8.31 8.96 7.07
CA VAL A 20 -9.08 9.22 5.84
C VAL A 20 -9.68 7.93 5.29
N MET A 21 -8.92 6.83 5.30
CA MET A 21 -9.38 5.51 4.85
C MET A 21 -10.52 4.95 5.71
N MET A 22 -10.49 5.17 7.02
CA MET A 22 -11.55 4.73 7.94
C MET A 22 -12.79 5.63 7.93
N MET A 23 -12.78 6.75 7.19
CA MET A 23 -13.92 7.66 7.16
C MET A 23 -15.07 7.08 6.33
N GLU A 24 -16.20 6.85 6.98
CA GLU A 24 -17.41 6.33 6.35
C GLU A 24 -18.08 7.42 5.51
N THR A 25 -17.98 7.29 4.18
CA THR A 25 -18.46 8.34 3.25
C THR A 25 -19.99 8.46 3.20
N SER A 26 -20.72 7.45 3.64
CA SER A 26 -22.19 7.44 3.78
C SER A 26 -22.68 8.50 4.77
N LYS A 27 -21.94 8.75 5.84
CA LYS A 27 -22.27 9.69 6.93
C LYS A 27 -21.92 11.15 6.60
N ILE A 28 -21.33 11.42 5.44
CA ILE A 28 -20.97 12.78 5.02
C ILE A 28 -22.17 13.42 4.33
N GLU A 29 -22.78 14.42 4.96
CA GLU A 29 -23.96 15.13 4.45
C GLU A 29 -23.72 15.81 3.11
N THR A 30 -22.60 16.52 2.96
CA THR A 30 -22.37 17.33 1.76
C THR A 30 -21.75 16.51 0.61
N PRO A 31 -22.38 16.48 -0.58
CA PRO A 31 -21.88 15.71 -1.72
C PRO A 31 -20.45 16.09 -2.13
N ALA A 32 -20.12 17.37 -2.11
CA ALA A 32 -18.78 17.86 -2.44
C ALA A 32 -17.70 17.32 -1.49
N ARG A 33 -17.98 17.32 -0.17
CA ARG A 33 -17.05 16.77 0.82
C ARG A 33 -16.92 15.25 0.68
N ARG A 34 -18.03 14.57 0.37
CA ARG A 34 -18.04 13.12 0.12
C ARG A 34 -17.17 12.74 -1.08
N ALA A 35 -17.30 13.47 -2.19
CA ALA A 35 -16.49 13.27 -3.39
C ALA A 35 -15.00 13.48 -3.08
N LYS A 36 -14.65 14.57 -2.38
CA LYS A 36 -13.27 14.86 -1.97
C LYS A 36 -12.66 13.79 -1.06
N VAL A 37 -13.43 13.23 -0.13
CA VAL A 37 -12.94 12.12 0.72
C VAL A 37 -12.73 10.85 -0.10
N LYS A 38 -13.67 10.51 -1.00
CA LYS A 38 -13.51 9.36 -1.91
C LYS A 38 -12.29 9.48 -2.81
N GLU A 39 -12.04 10.66 -3.36
CA GLU A 39 -10.85 10.94 -4.17
C GLU A 39 -9.56 10.71 -3.37
N LYS A 40 -9.47 11.27 -2.17
CA LYS A 40 -8.31 11.05 -1.28
C LYS A 40 -8.13 9.57 -0.90
N GLN A 41 -9.21 8.84 -0.66
CA GLN A 41 -9.14 7.40 -0.41
C GLN A 41 -8.55 6.66 -1.62
N LYS A 42 -8.94 7.01 -2.85
CA LYS A 42 -8.36 6.45 -4.08
C LYS A 42 -6.87 6.76 -4.22
N GLU A 43 -6.46 8.00 -3.95
CA GLU A 43 -5.04 8.38 -3.99
C GLU A 43 -4.20 7.58 -2.98
N ILE A 44 -4.70 7.38 -1.76
CA ILE A 44 -4.01 6.60 -0.72
C ILE A 44 -3.89 5.14 -1.16
N MET A 45 -4.97 4.55 -1.69
CA MET A 45 -4.94 3.18 -2.21
C MET A 45 -3.96 3.04 -3.38
N ALA A 46 -3.90 4.01 -4.30
CA ALA A 46 -2.96 3.99 -5.42
C ALA A 46 -1.50 4.01 -4.95
N LYS A 47 -1.18 4.85 -3.95
CA LYS A 47 0.16 4.91 -3.32
C LYS A 47 0.55 3.61 -2.60
N GLN A 48 -0.43 2.91 -2.03
CA GLN A 48 -0.18 1.63 -1.36
C GLN A 48 -0.08 0.48 -2.37
N ALA A 49 -0.89 0.49 -3.42
CA ALA A 49 -0.82 -0.48 -4.51
C ALA A 49 0.54 -0.44 -5.22
N SER A 50 1.11 0.74 -5.46
CA SER A 50 2.48 0.88 -6.00
C SER A 50 3.58 0.35 -5.06
N ARG A 51 3.23 -0.04 -3.83
CA ARG A 51 4.16 -0.58 -2.83
C ARG A 51 4.00 -2.10 -2.65
N CYS A 52 3.02 -2.72 -3.30
CA CYS A 52 2.64 -4.12 -3.11
C CYS A 52 3.05 -5.07 -4.25
N LEU A 53 3.65 -4.60 -5.35
CA LEU A 53 4.15 -5.49 -6.41
C LEU A 53 5.43 -4.93 -7.02
N ASN A 54 6.56 -5.46 -6.58
CA ASN A 54 7.64 -5.89 -7.47
C ASN A 54 8.08 -7.24 -6.90
N PHE A 55 7.23 -8.25 -7.06
CA PHE A 55 7.74 -9.60 -7.25
C PHE A 55 7.92 -9.69 -8.76
N ASP A 56 9.12 -9.34 -9.22
CA ASP A 56 9.60 -9.87 -10.50
C ASP A 56 9.77 -11.38 -10.28
N ASP A 57 8.65 -12.09 -10.32
CA ASP A 57 8.65 -13.47 -10.79
C ASP A 57 9.10 -13.43 -12.26
N ASP A 58 9.93 -14.40 -12.66
CA ASP A 58 10.69 -14.52 -13.91
C ASP A 58 12.02 -13.71 -13.86
N ASP A 59 13.19 -14.26 -13.51
CA ASP A 59 13.87 -15.30 -14.33
C ASP A 59 15.18 -15.85 -13.70
N ASP A 60 15.32 -15.99 -12.37
CA ASP A 60 16.62 -16.45 -11.80
C ASP A 60 16.55 -17.44 -10.61
N VAL A 61 15.40 -18.10 -10.39
CA VAL A 61 15.36 -19.29 -9.53
C VAL A 61 15.63 -20.51 -10.40
N CYS A 62 16.92 -20.83 -10.58
CA CYS A 62 17.34 -22.10 -11.11
C CYS A 62 16.86 -23.21 -10.14
N HIS A 63 15.65 -23.72 -10.37
CA HIS A 63 15.17 -24.90 -9.69
C HIS A 63 16.08 -26.05 -10.14
N PRO A 64 16.86 -26.68 -9.23
CA PRO A 64 17.63 -27.85 -9.62
C PRO A 64 16.63 -28.89 -10.10
N LYS A 65 16.80 -29.35 -11.35
CA LYS A 65 16.01 -30.47 -11.88
C LYS A 65 16.17 -31.64 -10.89
N PRO A 66 15.07 -32.27 -10.45
CA PRO A 66 15.19 -33.50 -9.69
C PRO A 66 16.04 -34.49 -10.50
N PRO A 67 16.94 -35.26 -9.86
CA PRO A 67 17.74 -36.23 -10.58
C PRO A 67 16.79 -37.15 -11.35
N SER A 68 17.05 -37.32 -12.64
CA SER A 68 16.37 -38.32 -13.44
C SER A 68 16.61 -39.67 -12.78
N ASP A 69 15.52 -40.27 -12.32
CA ASP A 69 15.49 -41.65 -11.84
C ASP A 69 15.71 -42.53 -13.07
N ASP A 70 16.96 -42.88 -13.34
CA ASP A 70 17.33 -43.84 -14.37
C ASP A 70 17.57 -45.18 -13.67
N SER A 71 16.53 -46.01 -13.75
CA SER A 71 16.47 -47.49 -13.64
C SER A 71 17.01 -48.19 -12.39
#